data_AF-A0A6A6TDA8-F1
#
_entry.id   AF-A0A6A6TDA8-F1
#
_cell.length_a   1.000
_cell.length_b   1.000
_cell.length_c   1.000
_cell.angle_alpha   90.00
_cell.angle_beta   90.00
_cell.angle_gamma   90.00
#
_symmetry.space_group_name_H-M   'P 1'
#
loop_
_entity.id
_entity.type
_entity.pdbx_description
1 polymer ?
#
loop_
_entity_poly.entity_id
_entity_poly.type
_entity_poly.pdbx_seq_one_letter_code
_entity_poly.pdbx_strand_id
1 'polypeptide(L)'
;MEYFRYFMEYVTHGPAQGIPPSAKAVSFLSSTGEEIEVGAHLVFKCETPRCPVCGTEVRGGEYHPDALCPVHKAEGSAEFEFLKKACLQTSEVLQQYLRRTKTQYRTVGDLQLPQGQQERIERCLLTTQACELSQQLLPPVIREKFLAPADSPVRNVWEILYSTYRQDDKAFWYHAVFQVEMHEGPSYVFDPTGMQYGPEVPILQNWDDYVRRRCSKTRLDYKRPLGTRARVGYRYEE
;
A
#
# COMPACT_ATOMS: atom_id res chain seq x y z
N MET A 1 -8.34 15.89 -8.54
CA MET A 1 -7.65 17.20 -8.47
C MET A 1 -8.17 18.11 -7.35
N GLU A 2 -9.46 18.11 -6.98
CA GLU A 2 -9.96 18.96 -5.87
C GLU A 2 -9.39 18.60 -4.48
N TYR A 3 -9.09 17.33 -4.21
CA TYR A 3 -8.41 16.91 -2.96
C TYR A 3 -6.99 17.41 -2.83
N PHE A 4 -6.28 17.52 -3.95
CA PHE A 4 -4.95 18.11 -3.97
C PHE A 4 -5.06 19.59 -3.58
N ARG A 5 -6.10 20.29 -4.05
CA ARG A 5 -6.38 21.67 -3.62
C ARG A 5 -6.69 21.77 -2.11
N TYR A 6 -7.56 20.93 -1.56
CA TYR A 6 -7.91 20.95 -0.13
C TYR A 6 -6.76 20.55 0.80
N PHE A 7 -5.99 19.54 0.43
CA PHE A 7 -4.80 19.13 1.19
C PHE A 7 -3.71 20.21 1.12
N MET A 8 -3.50 20.80 -0.05
CA MET A 8 -2.55 21.90 -0.22
C MET A 8 -3.01 23.14 0.54
N GLU A 9 -4.27 23.57 0.46
CA GLU A 9 -4.84 24.70 1.21
C GLU A 9 -4.66 24.54 2.74
N TYR A 10 -4.89 23.35 3.28
CA TYR A 10 -4.68 23.05 4.71
C TYR A 10 -3.19 23.10 5.12
N VAL A 11 -2.30 22.67 4.23
CA VAL A 11 -0.85 22.65 4.45
C VAL A 11 -0.22 24.04 4.28
N THR A 12 -0.64 24.84 3.28
CA THR A 12 -0.05 26.17 3.00
C THR A 12 -0.52 27.27 3.94
N HIS A 13 -1.72 27.17 4.52
CA HIS A 13 -2.30 28.28 5.29
C HIS A 13 -2.40 28.02 6.80
N GLY A 14 -2.05 26.81 7.27
CA GLY A 14 -2.36 26.38 8.63
C GLY A 14 -3.87 26.49 8.94
N PRO A 15 -4.30 26.30 10.19
CA PRO A 15 -5.70 26.48 10.58
C PRO A 15 -6.07 27.97 10.62
N ALA A 16 -5.97 28.67 9.50
CA ALA A 16 -6.59 29.98 9.35
C ALA A 16 -8.08 29.77 9.08
N GLN A 17 -8.92 30.32 9.96
CA GLN A 17 -10.40 30.41 9.86
C GLN A 17 -11.23 29.19 10.30
N GLY A 18 -10.84 28.51 11.39
CA GLY A 18 -11.80 27.72 12.17
C GLY A 18 -12.42 26.53 11.43
N ILE A 19 -11.84 26.11 10.31
CA ILE A 19 -12.14 24.83 9.68
C ILE A 19 -11.40 23.77 10.51
N PRO A 20 -12.11 22.95 11.31
CA PRO A 20 -11.46 21.92 12.10
C PRO A 20 -10.68 21.00 11.15
N PRO A 21 -9.51 20.47 11.57
CA PRO A 21 -8.78 19.47 10.81
C PRO A 21 -9.77 18.41 10.33
N SER A 22 -9.73 18.06 9.04
CA SER A 22 -10.49 16.87 8.63
C SER A 22 -10.07 15.72 9.55
N ALA A 23 -11.03 14.93 10.00
CA ALA A 23 -10.80 13.85 10.97
C ALA A 23 -9.67 12.89 10.56
N LYS A 24 -9.19 12.93 9.30
CA LYS A 24 -8.01 12.22 8.79
C LYS A 24 -6.65 12.78 9.25
N ALA A 25 -6.51 14.09 9.43
CA ALA A 25 -5.28 14.63 10.02
C ALA A 25 -5.16 14.12 11.46
N VAL A 26 -6.28 14.06 12.18
CA VAL A 26 -6.35 13.60 13.57
C VAL A 26 -6.36 12.07 13.68
N SER A 27 -7.03 11.32 12.78
CA SER A 27 -7.13 9.85 12.88
C SER A 27 -5.86 9.13 12.47
N PHE A 28 -5.07 9.70 11.55
CA PHE A 28 -3.72 9.19 11.27
C PHE A 28 -2.75 9.49 12.42
N LEU A 29 -2.99 10.57 13.17
CA LEU A 29 -2.20 10.94 14.35
C LEU A 29 -2.66 10.21 15.63
N SER A 30 -3.93 9.78 15.72
CA SER A 30 -4.46 9.07 16.89
C SER A 30 -4.21 7.56 16.84
N SER A 31 -4.04 6.97 15.65
CA SER A 31 -3.74 5.53 15.50
C SER A 31 -2.31 5.14 15.90
N THR A 32 -1.45 6.12 16.19
CA THR A 32 -0.08 5.93 16.70
C THR A 32 0.02 6.08 18.22
N GLY A 33 -1.06 6.45 18.91
CA GLY A 33 -1.10 6.47 20.37
C GLY A 33 -0.43 7.66 21.07
N GLU A 34 -0.35 8.84 20.44
CA GLU A 34 0.26 10.03 21.08
C GLU A 34 -0.60 11.30 20.97
N GLU A 35 -0.58 12.10 22.04
CA GLU A 35 -1.10 13.47 22.08
C GLU A 35 -0.21 14.41 21.26
N ILE A 36 -0.82 15.31 20.49
CA ILE A 36 -0.11 16.23 19.60
C ILE A 36 0.26 17.49 20.39
N GLU A 37 1.49 17.59 20.87
CA GLU A 37 2.10 18.90 21.17
C GLU A 37 2.65 19.51 19.88
N VAL A 38 2.05 20.63 19.45
CA VAL A 38 2.47 21.38 18.27
C VAL A 38 3.77 22.13 18.61
N GLY A 39 4.92 21.46 18.50
CA GLY A 39 6.19 22.11 18.83
C GLY A 39 7.49 21.33 18.62
N ALA A 40 7.47 20.03 18.28
CA ALA A 40 8.70 19.25 18.14
C ALA A 40 8.73 18.39 16.87
N HIS A 41 9.92 18.32 16.27
CA HIS A 41 10.24 17.54 15.08
C HIS A 41 9.92 16.05 15.28
N LEU A 42 8.77 15.59 14.79
CA LEU A 42 8.44 14.16 14.70
C LEU A 42 9.20 13.52 13.54
N VAL A 43 10.42 13.06 13.82
CA VAL A 43 11.10 12.07 12.97
C VAL A 43 10.44 10.72 13.26
N PHE A 44 9.70 10.17 12.29
CA PHE A 44 9.22 8.79 12.38
C PHE A 44 10.42 7.83 12.34
N LYS A 45 11.04 7.56 13.49
CA LYS A 45 11.78 6.33 13.68
C LYS A 45 10.72 5.24 13.87
N CYS A 46 10.55 4.36 12.89
CA CYS A 46 10.05 3.02 13.21
C CYS A 46 11.15 2.39 14.07
N GLU A 47 11.07 2.57 15.39
CA GLU A 47 12.12 2.12 16.32
C GLU A 47 12.25 0.60 16.34
N THR A 48 11.22 -0.11 15.85
CA THR A 48 11.19 -1.56 15.82
C THR A 48 11.10 -2.09 14.38
N PRO A 49 11.98 -3.04 13.99
CA PRO A 49 11.94 -3.64 12.67
C PRO A 49 10.60 -4.37 12.47
N ARG A 50 10.08 -4.34 11.24
CA ARG A 50 8.81 -4.98 10.87
C ARG A 50 9.04 -6.00 9.78
N CYS A 51 8.29 -7.10 9.83
CA CYS A 51 8.35 -8.13 8.81
C CYS A 51 7.97 -7.54 7.44
N PRO A 52 8.81 -7.64 6.40
CA PRO A 52 8.49 -7.09 5.09
C PRO A 52 7.32 -7.81 4.40
N VAL A 53 6.97 -9.01 4.86
CA VAL A 53 5.85 -9.79 4.32
C VAL A 53 4.52 -9.33 4.92
N CYS A 54 4.48 -9.13 6.25
CA CYS A 54 3.21 -8.91 6.96
C CYS A 54 3.12 -7.66 7.83
N GLY A 55 4.19 -6.90 7.95
CA GLY A 55 4.30 -5.69 8.76
C GLY A 55 4.22 -5.89 10.29
N THR A 56 4.10 -7.15 10.75
CA THR A 56 4.21 -7.50 12.18
C THR A 56 5.57 -7.07 12.73
N GLU A 57 5.53 -6.43 13.90
CA GLU A 57 6.73 -6.03 14.64
C GLU A 57 7.60 -7.26 14.99
N VAL A 58 8.89 -7.16 14.71
CA VAL A 58 9.88 -8.19 15.02
C VAL A 58 10.58 -7.79 16.30
N ARG A 59 10.22 -8.45 17.40
CA ARG A 59 10.81 -8.20 18.73
C ARG A 59 12.10 -9.01 18.91
N GLY A 60 13.11 -8.41 19.54
CA GLY A 60 14.25 -9.13 20.13
C GLY A 60 15.47 -9.40 19.24
N GLY A 61 15.92 -8.43 18.43
CA GLY A 61 17.17 -8.55 17.67
C GLY A 61 17.72 -7.21 17.20
N GLU A 62 18.94 -7.22 16.63
CA GLU A 62 19.47 -6.07 15.90
C GLU A 62 18.54 -5.71 14.73
N TYR A 63 18.44 -4.41 14.42
CA TYR A 63 17.65 -3.93 13.29
C TYR A 63 18.17 -4.56 11.99
N HIS A 64 17.31 -5.35 11.34
CA HIS A 64 17.58 -5.87 10.00
C HIS A 64 16.37 -5.57 9.10
N PRO A 65 16.54 -4.92 7.94
CA PRO A 65 15.44 -4.52 7.07
C PRO A 65 14.64 -5.72 6.52
N ASP A 66 15.29 -6.87 6.38
CA ASP A 66 14.67 -8.12 5.93
C ASP A 66 14.27 -9.08 7.06
N ALA A 67 14.20 -8.58 8.31
CA ALA A 67 13.85 -9.42 9.45
C ALA A 67 12.41 -9.97 9.31
N LEU A 68 12.25 -11.29 9.24
CA LEU A 68 10.94 -11.94 9.25
C LEU A 68 10.41 -12.11 10.68
N CYS A 69 9.08 -12.04 10.85
CA CYS A 69 8.45 -12.37 12.14
C CYS A 69 8.51 -13.89 12.41
N PRO A 70 8.33 -14.35 13.67
CA PRO A 70 8.42 -15.77 14.01
C PRO A 70 7.50 -16.67 13.19
N VAL A 71 6.30 -16.20 12.85
CA VAL A 71 5.34 -16.92 12.00
C VAL A 71 5.93 -17.18 10.60
N HIS A 72 6.46 -16.14 9.95
CA HIS A 72 7.07 -16.25 8.62
C HIS A 72 8.47 -16.85 8.62
N LYS A 73 9.11 -17.00 9.78
CA LYS A 73 10.33 -17.79 9.95
C LYS A 73 10.04 -19.28 10.12
N ALA A 74 8.92 -19.60 10.77
CA ALA A 74 8.49 -20.97 11.02
C ALA A 74 7.78 -21.60 9.81
N GLU A 75 7.12 -20.77 8.99
CA GLU A 75 6.57 -21.20 7.71
C GLU A 75 7.71 -21.54 6.74
N GLY A 76 7.92 -22.83 6.52
CA GLY A 76 9.03 -23.37 5.73
C GLY A 76 8.60 -24.10 4.47
N SER A 77 7.32 -24.02 4.07
CA SER A 77 6.88 -24.64 2.83
C SER A 77 7.54 -23.98 1.62
N ALA A 78 7.94 -24.81 0.64
CA ALA A 78 8.57 -24.33 -0.59
C ALA A 78 7.65 -23.35 -1.36
N GLU A 79 6.34 -23.58 -1.30
CA GLU A 79 5.33 -22.73 -1.91
C GLU A 79 5.29 -21.33 -1.28
N PHE A 80 5.30 -21.27 0.05
CA PHE A 80 5.30 -19.99 0.74
C PHE A 80 6.61 -19.23 0.53
N GLU A 81 7.74 -19.93 0.53
CA GLU A 81 9.05 -19.34 0.21
C GLU A 81 9.09 -18.77 -1.21
N PHE A 82 8.49 -19.47 -2.18
CA PHE A 82 8.32 -18.95 -3.54
C PHE A 82 7.50 -17.65 -3.54
N LEU A 83 6.32 -17.67 -2.91
CA LEU A 83 5.44 -16.49 -2.85
C LEU A 83 6.12 -15.29 -2.19
N LYS A 84 6.78 -15.52 -1.06
CA LYS A 84 7.54 -14.50 -0.33
C LYS A 84 8.58 -13.87 -1.25
N LYS A 85 9.39 -14.68 -1.90
CA LYS A 85 10.43 -14.21 -2.82
C LYS A 85 9.84 -13.40 -3.98
N ALA A 86 8.79 -13.91 -4.63
CA ALA A 86 8.13 -13.23 -5.74
C ALA A 86 7.52 -11.88 -5.33
N CYS A 87 6.88 -11.81 -4.15
CA CYS A 87 6.32 -10.58 -3.60
C CYS A 87 7.41 -9.54 -3.32
N LEU A 88 8.51 -9.94 -2.65
CA LEU A 88 9.60 -9.02 -2.32
C LEU A 88 10.28 -8.48 -3.58
N GLN A 89 10.57 -9.33 -4.56
CA GLN A 89 11.15 -8.92 -5.83
C GLN A 89 10.23 -7.97 -6.60
N THR A 90 8.93 -8.24 -6.62
CA THR A 90 7.96 -7.36 -7.30
C THR A 90 7.83 -6.01 -6.59
N SER A 91 7.78 -6.01 -5.26
CA SER A 91 7.77 -4.78 -4.46
C SER A 91 9.06 -3.97 -4.64
N GLU A 92 10.21 -4.62 -4.77
CA GLU A 92 11.48 -3.94 -5.03
C GLU A 92 11.45 -3.18 -6.37
N VAL A 93 10.91 -3.77 -7.43
CA VAL A 93 10.76 -3.10 -8.74
C VAL A 93 9.89 -1.84 -8.61
N LEU A 94 8.76 -1.91 -7.89
CA LEU A 94 7.92 -0.74 -7.63
C LEU A 94 8.71 0.35 -6.87
N GLN A 95 9.44 -0.03 -5.82
CA GLN A 95 10.23 0.90 -5.02
C GLN A 95 11.35 1.55 -5.83
N GLN A 96 12.04 0.80 -6.68
CA GLN A 96 13.07 1.34 -7.58
C GLN A 96 12.45 2.35 -8.57
N TYR A 97 11.27 2.06 -9.12
CA TYR A 97 10.57 2.97 -10.02
C TYR A 97 10.11 4.25 -9.32
N LEU A 98 9.52 4.12 -8.13
CA LEU A 98 9.13 5.26 -7.31
C LEU A 98 10.32 6.14 -6.95
N ARG A 99 11.47 5.55 -6.60
CA ARG A 99 12.71 6.30 -6.34
C ARG A 99 13.22 7.06 -7.56
N ARG A 100 13.10 6.51 -8.77
CA ARG A 100 13.50 7.18 -10.02
C ARG A 100 12.55 8.31 -10.40
N THR A 101 11.25 8.13 -10.15
CA THR A 101 10.22 9.13 -10.46
C THR A 101 10.10 10.24 -9.42
N LYS A 102 10.56 10.03 -8.16
CA LYS A 102 10.74 11.09 -7.14
C LYS A 102 11.41 12.34 -7.71
N THR A 103 12.40 12.17 -8.58
CA THR A 103 13.16 13.26 -9.22
C THR A 103 12.29 14.21 -10.05
N GLN A 104 11.10 13.77 -10.49
CA GLN A 104 10.18 14.58 -11.29
C GLN A 104 9.22 15.43 -10.45
N TYR A 105 9.10 15.18 -9.14
CA TYR A 105 8.13 15.84 -8.25
C TYR A 105 8.70 17.03 -7.47
N ARG A 106 9.71 17.72 -8.05
CA ARG A 106 10.32 18.94 -7.49
C ARG A 106 9.34 20.07 -7.18
N THR A 107 8.08 19.98 -7.61
CA THR A 107 7.03 20.99 -7.43
C THR A 107 6.58 21.20 -5.98
N VAL A 108 6.92 20.30 -5.03
CA VAL A 108 6.68 20.57 -3.58
C VAL A 108 7.80 21.42 -2.98
N GLY A 109 8.99 21.42 -3.59
CA GLY A 109 10.13 22.22 -3.14
C GLY A 109 9.89 23.73 -3.23
N ASP A 110 8.89 24.16 -4.01
CA ASP A 110 8.47 25.56 -4.11
C ASP A 110 7.65 26.02 -2.90
N LEU A 111 7.12 25.09 -2.10
CA LEU A 111 6.50 25.41 -0.82
C LEU A 111 7.56 25.54 0.26
N GLN A 112 7.70 26.72 0.84
CA GLN A 112 8.55 26.96 2.01
C GLN A 112 7.96 26.33 3.28
N LEU A 113 7.94 25.00 3.34
CA LEU A 113 7.50 24.24 4.49
C LEU A 113 8.71 23.76 5.30
N PRO A 114 8.56 23.55 6.62
CA PRO A 114 9.56 22.86 7.42
C PRO A 114 9.92 21.51 6.79
N GLN A 115 11.21 21.13 6.82
CA GLN A 115 11.74 19.92 6.18
C GLN A 115 10.90 18.66 6.48
N GLY A 116 10.52 18.45 7.75
CA GLY A 116 9.70 17.29 8.13
C GLY A 116 8.29 17.28 7.51
N GLN A 117 7.70 18.44 7.22
CA GLN A 117 6.42 18.54 6.53
C GLN A 117 6.58 18.29 5.03
N GLN A 118 7.64 18.82 4.40
CA GLN A 118 7.96 18.53 3.00
C GLN A 118 8.15 17.02 2.79
N GLU A 119 8.97 16.37 3.63
CA GLU A 119 9.20 14.92 3.58
C GLU A 119 7.90 14.12 3.75
N ARG A 120 6.98 14.59 4.60
CA ARG A 120 5.68 13.93 4.81
C ARG A 120 4.78 14.06 3.59
N ILE A 121 4.70 15.24 2.99
CA ILE A 121 3.90 15.48 1.78
C ILE A 121 4.45 14.67 0.62
N GLU A 122 5.76 14.67 0.43
CA GLU A 122 6.42 13.85 -0.58
C GLU A 122 6.08 12.37 -0.40
N ARG A 123 6.17 11.86 0.83
CA ARG A 123 5.76 10.48 1.15
C ARG A 123 4.29 10.24 0.80
N CYS A 124 3.37 11.13 1.19
CA CYS A 124 1.95 11.00 0.88
C CYS A 124 1.68 10.99 -0.64
N LEU A 125 2.35 11.86 -1.41
CA LEU A 125 2.19 11.93 -2.86
C LEU A 125 2.71 10.66 -3.54
N LEU A 126 3.88 10.20 -3.14
CA LEU A 126 4.47 8.95 -3.65
C LEU A 126 3.58 7.75 -3.36
N THR A 127 3.02 7.69 -2.16
CA THR A 127 2.10 6.65 -1.73
C THR A 127 0.81 6.67 -2.55
N THR A 128 0.20 7.85 -2.74
CA THR A 128 -1.02 8.02 -3.54
C THR A 128 -0.83 7.52 -4.97
N GLN A 129 0.32 7.82 -5.57
CA GLN A 129 0.65 7.36 -6.92
C GLN A 129 1.09 5.90 -6.98
N ALA A 130 1.65 5.35 -5.90
CA ALA A 130 2.14 3.98 -5.87
C ALA A 130 1.02 3.01 -6.25
N CYS A 131 -0.21 3.25 -5.82
CA CYS A 131 -1.35 2.40 -6.17
C CYS A 131 -1.64 2.44 -7.69
N GLU A 132 -1.77 3.63 -8.27
CA GLU A 132 -2.02 3.79 -9.71
C GLU A 132 -0.86 3.23 -10.55
N LEU A 133 0.38 3.53 -10.17
CA LEU A 133 1.58 3.03 -10.83
C LEU A 133 1.70 1.52 -10.73
N SER A 134 1.33 0.93 -9.59
CA SER A 134 1.38 -0.52 -9.41
C SER A 134 0.48 -1.24 -10.41
N GLN A 135 -0.68 -0.68 -10.72
CA GLN A 135 -1.63 -1.24 -11.69
C GLN A 135 -1.09 -1.20 -13.12
N GLN A 136 -0.32 -0.17 -13.47
CA GLN A 136 0.23 -0.01 -14.81
C GLN A 136 1.54 -0.78 -15.00
N LEU A 137 2.42 -0.73 -13.99
CA LEU A 137 3.79 -1.21 -14.07
C LEU A 137 3.93 -2.69 -13.70
N LEU A 138 3.21 -3.16 -12.68
CA LEU A 138 3.47 -4.47 -12.11
C LEU A 138 2.84 -5.65 -12.85
N PRO A 139 1.77 -5.55 -13.67
CA PRO A 139 1.26 -6.74 -14.35
C PRO A 139 2.29 -7.57 -15.13
N PRO A 140 3.19 -7.00 -15.96
CA PRO A 140 4.24 -7.79 -16.60
C PRO A 140 5.22 -8.39 -15.59
N VAL A 141 5.61 -7.64 -14.55
CA VAL A 141 6.54 -8.11 -13.51
C VAL A 141 5.94 -9.26 -12.72
N ILE A 142 4.67 -9.16 -12.33
CA ILE A 142 3.93 -10.20 -11.62
C ILE A 142 3.83 -11.46 -12.49
N ARG A 143 3.55 -11.34 -13.78
CA ARG A 143 3.57 -12.51 -14.69
C ARG A 143 4.94 -13.15 -14.73
N GLU A 144 6.01 -12.36 -14.83
CA GLU A 144 7.39 -12.86 -14.85
C GLU A 144 7.78 -13.54 -13.54
N LYS A 145 7.37 -13.01 -12.38
CA LYS A 145 7.78 -13.54 -11.07
C LYS A 145 6.87 -14.67 -10.55
N PHE A 146 5.59 -14.64 -10.89
CA PHE A 146 4.62 -15.61 -10.39
C PHE A 146 4.24 -16.69 -11.40
N LEU A 147 4.15 -16.41 -12.71
CA LEU A 147 3.59 -17.35 -13.67
C LEU A 147 4.61 -17.93 -14.67
N ALA A 148 5.72 -17.23 -14.90
CA ALA A 148 6.76 -17.67 -15.84
C ALA A 148 7.73 -18.75 -15.30
N PRO A 149 8.08 -18.81 -14.00
CA PRO A 149 8.99 -19.84 -13.50
C PRO A 149 8.41 -21.24 -13.68
N ALA A 150 9.22 -22.19 -14.17
CA ALA A 150 8.78 -23.55 -14.47
C ALA A 150 8.38 -24.35 -13.21
N ASP A 151 8.94 -23.97 -12.06
CA ASP A 151 8.68 -24.49 -10.73
C ASP A 151 7.61 -23.68 -9.98
N SER A 152 6.88 -22.80 -10.66
CA SER A 152 5.89 -21.98 -9.99
C SER A 152 4.74 -22.83 -9.43
N PRO A 153 4.43 -22.70 -8.12
CA PRO A 153 3.25 -23.31 -7.52
C PRO A 153 1.98 -22.49 -7.79
N VAL A 154 2.07 -21.40 -8.55
CA VAL A 154 0.96 -20.46 -8.81
C VAL A 154 0.22 -20.85 -10.07
N ARG A 155 -1.06 -21.18 -9.93
CA ARG A 155 -1.96 -21.49 -11.04
C ARG A 155 -2.38 -20.24 -11.81
N ASN A 156 -2.75 -19.19 -11.10
CA ASN A 156 -3.24 -17.96 -11.71
C ASN A 156 -3.03 -16.75 -10.81
N VAL A 157 -2.99 -15.56 -11.41
CA VAL A 157 -3.05 -14.30 -10.66
C VAL A 157 -4.23 -13.50 -11.17
N TRP A 158 -5.06 -13.03 -10.25
CA TRP A 158 -6.21 -12.19 -10.53
C TRP A 158 -5.93 -10.76 -10.08
N GLU A 159 -6.16 -9.79 -10.95
CA GLU A 159 -6.18 -8.39 -10.59
C GLU A 159 -7.56 -8.03 -10.05
N ILE A 160 -7.58 -7.40 -8.88
CA ILE A 160 -8.79 -7.07 -8.15
C ILE A 160 -8.77 -5.59 -7.83
N LEU A 161 -9.78 -4.86 -8.30
CA LEU A 161 -9.97 -3.46 -7.97
C LEU A 161 -11.15 -3.31 -7.04
N TYR A 162 -10.94 -2.58 -5.95
CA TYR A 162 -12.00 -2.22 -5.03
C TYR A 162 -12.06 -0.71 -4.84
N SER A 163 -13.28 -0.22 -4.65
CA SER A 163 -13.56 1.14 -4.29
C SER A 163 -13.81 1.21 -2.79
N THR A 164 -13.10 2.14 -2.16
CA THR A 164 -13.36 2.57 -0.80
C THR A 164 -14.31 3.76 -0.86
N TYR A 165 -15.52 3.58 -0.34
CA TYR A 165 -16.49 4.67 -0.22
C TYR A 165 -16.26 5.37 1.12
N ARG A 166 -16.01 6.69 1.09
CA ARG A 166 -16.16 7.52 2.28
C ARG A 166 -17.55 8.15 2.29
N GLN A 167 -18.34 7.80 3.30
CA GLN A 167 -19.69 8.35 3.51
C GLN A 167 -19.69 9.88 3.57
N ASP A 168 -18.62 10.49 4.08
CA ASP A 168 -18.60 11.92 4.40
C ASP A 168 -18.38 12.84 3.19
N ASP A 169 -17.62 12.39 2.18
CA ASP A 169 -17.12 13.27 1.12
C ASP A 169 -17.61 12.90 -0.29
N LYS A 170 -18.46 11.86 -0.44
CA LYS A 170 -18.85 11.27 -1.74
C LYS A 170 -17.68 10.89 -2.66
N ALA A 171 -16.47 10.83 -2.12
CA ALA A 171 -15.26 10.54 -2.86
C ALA A 171 -14.98 9.04 -2.84
N PHE A 172 -14.72 8.49 -4.02
CA PHE A 172 -14.29 7.11 -4.19
C PHE A 172 -12.77 7.09 -4.35
N TRP A 173 -12.13 6.16 -3.66
CA TRP A 173 -10.72 5.84 -3.92
C TRP A 173 -10.61 4.40 -4.38
N TYR A 174 -9.92 4.19 -5.48
CA TYR A 174 -9.70 2.88 -6.06
C TYR A 174 -8.38 2.32 -5.57
N HIS A 175 -8.37 1.05 -5.21
CA HIS A 175 -7.15 0.33 -4.87
C HIS A 175 -7.13 -1.02 -5.53
N ALA A 176 -5.96 -1.40 -6.03
CA ALA A 176 -5.77 -2.69 -6.67
C ALA A 176 -4.93 -3.63 -5.81
N VAL A 177 -5.35 -4.88 -5.77
CA VAL A 177 -4.58 -6.00 -5.22
C VAL A 177 -4.55 -7.15 -6.21
N PHE A 178 -3.66 -8.09 -5.95
CA PHE A 178 -3.50 -9.27 -6.78
C PHE A 178 -3.83 -10.51 -5.95
N GLN A 179 -4.89 -11.24 -6.31
CA GLN A 179 -5.13 -12.56 -5.74
C GLN A 179 -4.25 -13.58 -6.46
N VAL A 180 -3.40 -14.26 -5.71
CA VAL A 180 -2.52 -15.33 -6.16
C VAL A 180 -3.21 -16.66 -5.85
N GLU A 181 -3.65 -17.35 -6.88
CA GLU A 181 -4.28 -18.67 -6.80
C GLU A 181 -3.22 -19.75 -6.99
N MET A 182 -3.08 -20.63 -6.01
CA MET A 182 -2.11 -21.74 -6.02
C MET A 182 -2.66 -22.93 -6.81
N HIS A 183 -1.78 -23.83 -7.27
CA HIS A 183 -2.20 -25.09 -7.88
C HIS A 183 -2.96 -25.98 -6.90
N GLU A 184 -2.45 -26.06 -5.67
CA GLU A 184 -3.05 -26.76 -4.55
C GLU A 184 -3.08 -25.85 -3.34
N GLY A 185 -4.07 -26.00 -2.46
CA GLY A 185 -4.13 -25.25 -1.21
C GLY A 185 -4.75 -23.85 -1.31
N PRO A 186 -4.42 -22.95 -0.36
CA PRO A 186 -5.11 -21.67 -0.20
C PRO A 186 -4.70 -20.63 -1.24
N SER A 187 -5.59 -19.66 -1.48
CA SER A 187 -5.23 -18.44 -2.22
C SER A 187 -4.61 -17.39 -1.29
N TYR A 188 -3.81 -16.51 -1.88
CA TYR A 188 -3.18 -15.39 -1.18
C TYR A 188 -3.54 -14.06 -1.84
N VAL A 189 -3.46 -12.97 -1.08
CA VAL A 189 -3.45 -11.59 -1.59
C VAL A 189 -2.03 -11.07 -1.55
N PHE A 190 -1.58 -10.59 -2.71
CA PHE A 190 -0.43 -9.72 -2.85
C PHE A 190 -0.90 -8.26 -2.98
N ASP A 191 -0.57 -7.43 -1.99
CA ASP A 191 -0.85 -5.99 -1.98
C ASP A 191 0.47 -5.20 -1.91
N PRO A 192 1.10 -4.87 -3.06
CA PRO A 192 2.41 -4.21 -3.10
C PRO A 192 2.40 -2.81 -2.50
N THR A 193 1.21 -2.23 -2.31
CA THR A 193 1.02 -0.90 -1.75
C THR A 193 0.30 -0.94 -0.41
N GLY A 194 0.00 -2.12 0.13
CA GLY A 194 -0.82 -2.32 1.32
C GLY A 194 -0.30 -1.54 2.53
N MET A 195 1.03 -1.50 2.71
CA MET A 195 1.70 -0.77 3.80
C MET A 195 1.33 0.72 3.87
N GLN A 196 0.79 1.31 2.80
CA GLN A 196 0.28 2.69 2.82
C GLN A 196 -0.87 2.91 3.80
N TYR A 197 -1.62 1.86 4.10
CA TYR A 197 -2.78 1.93 4.99
C TYR A 197 -2.41 1.67 6.45
N GLY A 198 -1.14 1.36 6.72
CA GLY A 198 -0.65 1.02 8.05
C GLY A 198 0.19 -0.26 8.04
N PRO A 199 1.02 -0.44 9.06
CA PRO A 199 1.88 -1.63 9.18
C PRO A 199 1.08 -2.93 9.39
N GLU A 200 -0.19 -2.85 9.74
CA GLU A 200 -1.09 -4.00 9.86
C GLU A 200 -1.58 -4.52 8.50
N VAL A 201 -1.27 -3.84 7.40
CA VAL A 201 -1.65 -4.27 6.06
C VAL A 201 -0.48 -5.02 5.40
N PRO A 202 -0.46 -6.36 5.50
CA PRO A 202 0.60 -7.18 4.95
C PRO A 202 0.72 -7.04 3.43
N ILE A 203 1.94 -7.18 2.92
CA ILE A 203 2.20 -7.32 1.48
C ILE A 203 1.64 -8.67 0.98
N LEU A 204 1.75 -9.73 1.79
CA LEU A 204 1.23 -11.05 1.47
C LEU A 204 0.33 -11.55 2.63
N GLN A 205 -0.91 -11.93 2.31
CA GLN A 205 -1.88 -12.45 3.28
C GLN A 205 -2.64 -13.63 2.68
N ASN A 206 -3.15 -14.53 3.51
CA ASN A 206 -4.19 -15.45 3.07
C ASN A 206 -5.43 -14.69 2.53
N TRP A 207 -6.02 -15.17 1.44
CA TRP A 207 -7.15 -14.54 0.76
C TRP A 207 -8.38 -14.42 1.66
N ASP A 208 -8.75 -15.47 2.38
CA ASP A 208 -9.95 -15.48 3.22
C ASP A 208 -9.81 -14.53 4.41
N ASP A 209 -8.62 -14.45 4.99
CA ASP A 209 -8.31 -13.49 6.05
C ASP A 209 -8.35 -12.03 5.54
N TYR A 210 -7.87 -11.80 4.32
CA TYR A 210 -7.94 -10.49 3.68
C TYR A 210 -9.39 -10.05 3.45
N VAL A 211 -10.20 -10.93 2.85
CA VAL A 211 -11.63 -10.73 2.59
C VAL A 211 -12.36 -10.44 3.90
N ARG A 212 -12.17 -11.26 4.94
CA ARG A 212 -12.80 -11.07 6.27
C ARG A 212 -12.51 -9.68 6.85
N ARG A 213 -11.30 -9.19 6.67
CA ARG A 213 -10.87 -7.87 7.16
C ARG A 213 -11.43 -6.70 6.33
N ARG A 214 -11.53 -6.86 5.01
CA ARG A 214 -11.84 -5.75 4.08
C ARG A 214 -13.30 -5.69 3.63
N CYS A 215 -14.01 -6.82 3.51
CA CYS A 215 -15.34 -6.89 2.90
C CYS A 215 -16.43 -6.10 3.63
N SER A 216 -16.26 -5.75 4.91
CA SER A 216 -17.21 -4.88 5.60
C SER A 216 -17.08 -3.39 5.20
N LYS A 217 -16.01 -3.00 4.50
CA LYS A 217 -15.64 -1.59 4.26
C LYS A 217 -15.34 -1.24 2.80
N THR A 218 -15.36 -2.22 1.90
CA THR A 218 -14.94 -2.03 0.51
C THR A 218 -15.93 -2.66 -0.46
N ARG A 219 -16.25 -1.95 -1.54
CA ARG A 219 -17.00 -2.52 -2.67
C ARG A 219 -16.01 -3.10 -3.67
N LEU A 220 -16.18 -4.38 -4.01
CA LEU A 220 -15.46 -4.99 -5.13
C LEU A 220 -15.99 -4.38 -6.43
N ASP A 221 -15.13 -3.72 -7.20
CA ASP A 221 -15.52 -3.15 -8.50
C ASP A 221 -15.29 -4.17 -9.62
N TYR A 222 -14.14 -4.85 -9.62
CA TYR A 222 -13.89 -5.98 -10.52
C TYR A 222 -12.87 -6.98 -9.97
N LYS A 223 -12.92 -8.19 -10.53
CA LYS A 223 -11.89 -9.23 -10.44
C LYS A 223 -11.68 -9.80 -11.84
N ARG A 224 -10.43 -9.85 -12.32
CA ARG A 224 -10.09 -10.35 -13.67
C ARG A 224 -8.77 -11.11 -13.68
N PRO A 225 -8.55 -12.07 -14.59
CA PRO A 225 -7.23 -12.67 -14.76
C PRO A 225 -6.20 -11.59 -15.16
N LEU A 226 -5.00 -11.66 -14.61
CA LEU A 226 -3.94 -10.69 -14.85
C LEU A 226 -3.57 -10.61 -16.33
N GLY A 227 -3.49 -9.40 -16.88
CA GLY A 227 -3.14 -9.16 -18.28
C GLY A 227 -4.29 -9.30 -19.27
N THR A 228 -5.53 -9.48 -18.80
CA THR A 228 -6.72 -9.33 -19.65
C THR A 228 -6.92 -7.84 -19.99
N ARG A 229 -6.89 -7.51 -21.29
CA ARG A 229 -7.14 -6.14 -21.78
C ARG A 229 -8.60 -5.77 -21.49
N ALA A 230 -8.85 -4.86 -20.56
CA ALA A 230 -10.14 -4.17 -20.48
C ALA A 230 -9.94 -2.67 -20.70
N ARG A 231 -10.86 -2.04 -21.44
CA ARG A 231 -10.99 -0.59 -21.49
C ARG A 231 -11.38 -0.09 -20.10
N VAL A 232 -10.46 0.59 -19.42
CA VAL A 232 -10.77 1.33 -18.19
C VAL A 232 -11.88 2.33 -18.54
N GLY A 233 -13.08 2.16 -17.95
CA GLY A 233 -14.21 3.07 -18.16
C GLY A 233 -15.59 2.44 -18.39
N TYR A 234 -15.70 1.12 -18.58
CA TYR A 234 -17.02 0.47 -18.63
C TYR A 234 -17.39 -0.06 -17.24
N ARG A 235 -18.43 0.53 -16.65
CA ARG A 235 -19.16 -0.11 -15.55
C ARG A 235 -19.75 -1.41 -16.12
N TYR A 236 -19.48 -2.53 -15.47
CA TYR A 236 -20.35 -3.70 -15.61
C TYR A 236 -21.66 -3.31 -14.93
N GLU A 237 -22.67 -2.97 -15.73
CA GLU A 237 -24.05 -3.04 -15.27
C GLU A 237 -24.39 -4.54 -15.22
N GLU A 238 -24.85 -4.99 -14.04
CA GLU A 238 -25.32 -6.35 -13.79
C GLU A 238 -26.54 -6.69 -14.67
#